data_AF-A0A814ADC3-F1
#
_entry.id   AF-A0A814ADC3-F1
#
_cell.length_a   1.000
_cell.length_b   1.000
_cell.length_c   1.000
_cell.angle_alpha   90.00
_cell.angle_beta   90.00
_cell.angle_gamma   90.00
#
_symmetry.space_group_name_H-M   'P 1'
#
loop_
_entity.id
_entity.type
_entity.pdbx_description
1 polymer ?
#
loop_
_entity_poly.entity_id
_entity_poly.type
_entity_poly.pdbx_seq_one_letter_code
_entity_poly.pdbx_strand_id
1 'polypeptide(L)'
;MILSRKIPGGLTVRNTPQFIALSINGPLNEKNYDTLEEIFFSSKYFNPDGCPISGTVFLRGHNQTNYCLLRNVLQYGNIELGITSNSSECPTVDCRVKDKNDKSPYVTWRSYRFYNETIDYRRMISKLTGLRPSSIMGYRSPNYEVNNKQIHWHILREHQFLYDSTLITREWDSPYYKQQQPSPLTWPHTMDFEANYDCSQGCYTQSFPGLWTIPI
;
A
#
# COMPACT_ATOMS: atom_id res chain seq x y z
N MET A 1 -8.50 16.38 -17.08
CA MET A 1 -7.53 15.51 -17.79
C MET A 1 -7.60 14.13 -17.13
N ILE A 2 -7.97 13.09 -17.89
CA ILE A 2 -8.23 11.73 -17.38
C ILE A 2 -6.91 10.96 -17.45
N LEU A 3 -6.22 10.78 -16.30
CA LEU A 3 -4.77 10.50 -16.27
C LEU A 3 -4.35 9.07 -15.90
N SER A 4 -5.18 8.25 -15.26
CA SER A 4 -4.67 7.05 -14.59
C SER A 4 -4.59 5.78 -15.46
N ARG A 5 -5.18 5.74 -16.67
CA ARG A 5 -5.16 4.54 -17.54
C ARG A 5 -4.16 4.60 -18.70
N LYS A 6 -3.59 5.77 -18.96
CA LYS A 6 -2.59 5.92 -20.02
C LYS A 6 -1.21 5.64 -19.46
N ILE A 7 -0.36 5.01 -20.26
CA ILE A 7 1.04 4.80 -19.93
C ILE A 7 1.69 6.17 -19.63
N PRO A 8 2.35 6.33 -18.46
CA PRO A 8 3.03 7.57 -18.11
C PRO A 8 4.08 7.97 -19.16
N GLY A 9 4.23 9.28 -19.39
CA GLY A 9 5.23 9.81 -20.33
C GLY A 9 4.92 9.58 -21.82
N GLY A 10 3.76 9.01 -22.17
CA GLY A 10 3.37 8.78 -23.56
C GLY A 10 4.15 7.67 -24.26
N LEU A 11 4.77 6.77 -23.50
CA LEU A 11 5.48 5.62 -24.04
C LEU A 11 4.52 4.63 -24.70
N THR A 12 5.04 3.86 -25.66
CA THR A 12 4.33 2.70 -26.21
C THR A 12 4.45 1.52 -25.25
N VAL A 13 3.52 0.57 -25.32
CA VAL A 13 3.58 -0.67 -24.52
C VAL A 13 4.94 -1.37 -24.67
N ARG A 14 5.46 -1.45 -25.89
CA ARG A 14 6.76 -2.08 -26.19
C ARG A 14 7.95 -1.39 -25.51
N ASN A 15 7.84 -0.08 -25.29
CA ASN A 15 8.91 0.73 -24.70
C ASN A 15 8.68 0.99 -23.20
N THR A 16 7.67 0.37 -22.60
CA THR A 16 7.34 0.54 -21.18
C THR A 16 7.88 -0.64 -20.38
N PRO A 17 8.81 -0.43 -19.43
CA PRO A 17 9.25 -1.49 -18.54
C PRO A 17 8.08 -2.04 -17.72
N GLN A 18 7.99 -3.36 -17.61
CA GLN A 18 7.03 -3.99 -16.70
C GLN A 18 7.61 -4.00 -15.29
N PHE A 19 7.10 -3.12 -14.43
CA PHE A 19 7.41 -3.15 -13.01
C PHE A 19 6.61 -4.26 -12.32
N ILE A 20 7.24 -4.93 -11.35
CA ILE A 20 6.59 -5.88 -10.45
C ILE A 20 6.89 -5.42 -9.03
N ALA A 21 5.87 -4.96 -8.31
CA ALA A 21 6.00 -4.49 -6.94
C ALA A 21 5.76 -5.66 -5.97
N LEU A 22 6.85 -6.35 -5.58
CA LEU A 22 6.78 -7.40 -4.58
C LEU A 22 6.57 -6.77 -3.20
N SER A 23 5.46 -7.11 -2.54
CA SER A 23 5.16 -6.60 -1.21
C SER A 23 4.77 -7.70 -0.23
N ILE A 24 5.26 -7.59 1.01
CA ILE A 24 4.94 -8.49 2.12
C ILE A 24 4.12 -7.71 3.14
N ASN A 25 2.98 -8.27 3.54
CA ASN A 25 2.12 -7.71 4.58
C ASN A 25 2.26 -8.54 5.86
N GLY A 26 2.47 -7.89 7.00
CA GLY A 26 2.43 -8.58 8.30
C GLY A 26 3.58 -8.19 9.23
N PRO A 27 3.67 -8.87 10.39
CA PRO A 27 4.80 -8.70 11.29
C PRO A 27 6.06 -9.35 10.72
N LEU A 28 7.22 -8.84 11.11
CA LEU A 28 8.52 -9.43 10.79
C LEU A 28 9.09 -10.12 12.02
N ASN A 29 9.32 -11.42 11.95
CA ASN A 29 9.83 -12.24 13.05
C ASN A 29 10.64 -13.44 12.55
N GLU A 30 11.09 -14.28 13.45
CA GLU A 30 11.95 -15.44 13.18
C GLU A 30 11.32 -16.40 12.16
N LYS A 31 9.98 -16.45 12.06
CA LYS A 31 9.30 -17.37 11.14
C LYS A 31 9.42 -16.95 9.68
N ASN A 32 9.64 -15.67 9.39
CA ASN A 32 9.68 -15.15 8.03
C ASN A 32 11.00 -14.46 7.67
N TYR A 33 11.90 -14.27 8.64
CA TYR A 33 13.21 -13.65 8.42
C TYR A 33 14.04 -14.40 7.37
N ASP A 34 14.20 -15.71 7.52
CA ASP A 34 15.04 -16.52 6.60
C ASP A 34 14.55 -16.43 5.15
N THR A 35 13.24 -16.36 4.94
CA THR A 35 12.66 -16.16 3.60
C THR A 35 12.98 -14.78 3.03
N LEU A 36 12.90 -13.73 3.85
CA LEU A 36 13.25 -12.37 3.41
C LEU A 36 14.74 -12.25 3.11
N GLU A 37 15.59 -12.88 3.92
CA GLU A 37 17.04 -12.93 3.71
C GLU A 37 17.38 -13.66 2.40
N GLU A 38 16.78 -14.84 2.16
CA GLU A 38 17.01 -15.58 0.91
C GLU A 38 16.60 -14.76 -0.32
N ILE A 39 15.50 -14.01 -0.26
CA ILE A 39 15.00 -13.27 -1.42
C ILE A 39 15.77 -11.96 -1.64
N PHE A 40 16.02 -11.18 -0.58
CA PHE A 40 16.44 -9.78 -0.71
C PHE A 40 17.86 -9.47 -0.25
N PHE A 41 18.51 -10.36 0.51
CA PHE A 41 19.91 -10.18 0.93
C PHE A 41 20.83 -10.96 0.01
N SER A 42 20.32 -12.04 -0.57
CA SER A 42 21.09 -12.83 -1.51
C SER A 42 21.34 -12.03 -2.80
N SER A 43 22.57 -12.14 -3.31
CA SER A 43 22.91 -11.69 -4.66
C SER A 43 22.45 -12.71 -5.71
N LYS A 44 21.25 -13.26 -5.55
CA LYS A 44 20.72 -14.32 -6.43
C LYS A 44 19.80 -13.77 -7.51
N TYR A 45 19.06 -12.71 -7.20
CA TYR A 45 18.05 -12.16 -8.09
C TYR A 45 18.37 -10.70 -8.42
N PHE A 46 18.44 -10.40 -9.72
CA PHE A 46 18.78 -9.09 -10.24
C PHE A 46 17.77 -8.63 -11.28
N ASN A 47 17.56 -7.32 -11.35
CA ASN A 47 16.86 -6.67 -12.43
C ASN A 47 17.72 -6.66 -13.71
N PRO A 48 17.12 -6.39 -14.89
CA PRO A 48 17.86 -6.31 -16.16
C PRO A 48 18.97 -5.25 -16.20
N ASP A 49 18.93 -4.27 -15.30
CA ASP A 49 19.97 -3.24 -15.14
C ASP A 49 21.16 -3.70 -14.28
N GLY A 50 21.11 -4.93 -13.73
CA GLY A 50 22.14 -5.49 -12.86
C GLY A 50 22.04 -5.09 -11.40
N CYS A 51 21.04 -4.29 -10.99
CA CYS A 51 20.77 -4.03 -9.58
C CYS A 51 20.05 -5.22 -8.93
N PRO A 52 20.34 -5.57 -7.66
CA PRO A 52 19.58 -6.63 -6.99
C PRO A 52 18.11 -6.23 -6.85
N ILE A 53 17.20 -7.20 -6.85
CA ILE A 53 15.77 -6.93 -6.72
C ILE A 53 15.45 -6.24 -5.38
N SER A 54 14.34 -5.51 -5.35
CA SER A 54 13.85 -4.83 -4.15
C SER A 54 12.42 -5.25 -3.83
N GLY A 55 12.00 -5.01 -2.59
CA GLY A 55 10.63 -5.25 -2.15
C GLY A 55 10.15 -4.22 -1.14
N THR A 56 8.86 -4.26 -0.81
CA THR A 56 8.26 -3.41 0.23
C THR A 56 7.66 -4.28 1.33
N VAL A 57 8.00 -4.02 2.58
CA VAL A 57 7.32 -4.62 3.73
C VAL A 57 6.32 -3.60 4.27
N PHE A 58 5.04 -3.94 4.25
CA PHE A 58 4.02 -3.23 5.02
C PHE A 58 3.91 -3.86 6.40
N LEU A 59 4.63 -3.26 7.34
CA LEU A 59 4.75 -3.80 8.69
C LEU A 59 3.44 -3.66 9.45
N ARG A 60 3.04 -4.76 10.11
CA ARG A 60 1.87 -4.83 10.97
C ARG A 60 2.27 -5.31 12.36
N GLY A 61 1.64 -4.78 13.40
CA GLY A 61 1.68 -5.40 14.72
C GLY A 61 3.00 -5.19 15.46
N HIS A 62 3.01 -4.28 16.44
CA HIS A 62 4.18 -4.08 17.31
C HIS A 62 4.60 -5.35 18.04
N ASN A 63 3.66 -5.99 18.74
CA ASN A 63 3.93 -7.10 19.65
C ASN A 63 4.39 -8.38 18.94
N GLN A 64 4.22 -8.46 17.62
CA GLN A 64 4.56 -9.62 16.80
C GLN A 64 5.83 -9.39 15.97
N THR A 65 6.40 -8.18 16.04
CA THR A 65 7.57 -7.79 15.25
C THR A 65 8.84 -7.81 16.10
N ASN A 66 9.85 -8.55 15.64
CA ASN A 66 11.20 -8.46 16.17
C ASN A 66 11.94 -7.29 15.50
N TYR A 67 12.12 -6.19 16.24
CA TYR A 67 12.75 -4.98 15.72
C TYR A 67 14.25 -5.11 15.45
N CYS A 68 14.94 -6.07 16.06
CA CYS A 68 16.33 -6.36 15.72
C CYS A 68 16.42 -6.96 14.31
N LEU A 69 15.57 -7.95 14.02
CA LEU A 69 15.48 -8.56 12.70
C LEU A 69 15.01 -7.55 11.65
N LEU A 70 14.03 -6.71 11.97
CA LEU A 70 13.58 -5.64 11.09
C LEU A 70 14.73 -4.69 10.72
N ARG A 71 15.54 -4.26 11.69
CA ARG A 71 16.69 -3.40 11.40
C ARG A 71 17.69 -4.08 10.46
N ASN A 72 17.97 -5.36 10.66
CA ASN A 72 18.82 -6.11 9.73
C ASN A 72 18.23 -6.14 8.33
N VAL A 73 16.92 -6.39 8.20
CA VAL A 73 16.21 -6.39 6.91
C VAL A 73 16.31 -5.05 6.19
N LEU A 74 16.17 -3.94 6.93
CA LEU A 74 16.24 -2.61 6.34
C LEU A 74 17.68 -2.15 6.02
N GLN A 75 18.67 -2.70 6.73
CA GLN A 75 20.07 -2.33 6.54
C GLN A 75 20.74 -3.13 5.42
N TYR A 76 20.46 -4.43 5.33
CA TYR A 76 21.16 -5.35 4.43
C TYR A 76 20.30 -5.83 3.27
N GLY A 77 18.97 -5.75 3.39
CA GLY A 77 18.06 -6.04 2.29
C GLY A 77 17.73 -4.78 1.49
N ASN A 78 17.45 -4.95 0.20
CA ASN A 78 16.87 -3.90 -0.62
C ASN A 78 15.35 -3.79 -0.37
N ILE A 79 14.98 -3.46 0.87
CA ILE A 79 13.58 -3.41 1.31
C ILE A 79 13.17 -1.99 1.72
N GLU A 80 12.06 -1.53 1.17
CA GLU A 80 11.32 -0.37 1.65
C GLU A 80 10.43 -0.73 2.85
N LEU A 81 10.35 0.16 3.84
CA LEU A 81 9.40 0.04 4.95
C LEU A 81 8.15 0.91 4.72
N GLY A 82 7.01 0.25 4.52
CA GLY A 82 5.67 0.81 4.71
C GLY A 82 5.03 0.30 6.00
N ILE A 83 3.83 0.78 6.32
CA ILE A 83 3.07 0.32 7.50
C ILE A 83 1.63 -0.02 7.16
N THR A 84 1.01 -0.87 8.00
CA THR A 84 -0.44 -1.10 7.95
C THR A 84 -1.17 -0.49 9.14
N SER A 85 -1.02 -1.06 10.32
CA SER A 85 -1.73 -0.72 11.54
C SER A 85 -1.01 -1.38 12.71
N ASN A 86 -1.17 -0.82 13.89
CA ASN A 86 -0.60 -1.41 15.08
C ASN A 86 -1.39 -2.64 15.53
N SER A 87 -2.72 -2.57 15.53
CA SER A 87 -3.57 -3.73 15.76
C SER A 87 -3.65 -4.59 14.50
N SER A 88 -3.90 -5.88 14.68
CA SER A 88 -4.22 -6.79 13.56
C SER A 88 -5.67 -6.62 13.08
N GLU A 89 -6.32 -5.53 13.48
CA GLU A 89 -7.72 -5.24 13.18
C GLU A 89 -7.81 -4.37 11.93
N CYS A 90 -8.87 -4.58 11.16
CA CYS A 90 -9.20 -3.74 10.03
C CYS A 90 -10.03 -2.53 10.46
N PRO A 91 -10.05 -1.46 9.65
CA PRO A 91 -10.82 -0.27 9.93
C PRO A 91 -12.34 -0.43 9.81
N THR A 92 -12.83 -1.58 9.37
CA THR A 92 -14.26 -1.94 9.25
C THR A 92 -14.64 -2.98 10.31
N VAL A 93 -15.92 -3.10 10.68
CA VAL A 93 -16.36 -4.03 11.75
C VAL A 93 -16.11 -5.51 11.48
N ASP A 94 -16.09 -5.93 10.20
CA ASP A 94 -16.03 -7.35 9.85
C ASP A 94 -14.80 -7.75 9.04
N CYS A 95 -13.89 -6.82 8.74
CA CYS A 95 -12.73 -7.08 7.85
C CYS A 95 -13.13 -7.67 6.49
N ARG A 96 -14.34 -7.35 6.03
CA ARG A 96 -14.89 -7.81 4.77
C ARG A 96 -15.01 -6.63 3.83
N VAL A 97 -14.23 -6.69 2.76
CA VAL A 97 -14.48 -5.88 1.56
C VAL A 97 -15.95 -6.09 1.18
N LYS A 98 -16.77 -5.06 1.37
CA LYS A 98 -18.20 -5.19 1.08
C LYS A 98 -18.43 -5.38 -0.41
N ASP A 99 -19.19 -6.41 -0.73
CA ASP A 99 -19.84 -6.51 -2.03
C ASP A 99 -20.75 -5.28 -2.21
N LYS A 100 -20.88 -4.80 -3.44
CA LYS A 100 -21.80 -3.70 -3.81
C LYS A 100 -23.25 -3.99 -3.39
N ASN A 101 -23.61 -5.25 -3.21
CA ASN A 101 -24.95 -5.70 -2.80
C ASN A 101 -25.13 -5.77 -1.27
N ASP A 102 -24.08 -5.64 -0.47
CA ASP A 102 -24.16 -5.66 1.00
C ASP A 102 -24.64 -4.30 1.54
N LYS A 103 -25.89 -4.28 2.04
CA LYS A 103 -26.55 -3.09 2.60
C LYS A 103 -26.33 -2.89 4.10
N SER A 104 -25.54 -3.73 4.77
CA SER A 104 -25.26 -3.56 6.20
C SER A 104 -24.60 -2.19 6.46
N PRO A 105 -24.78 -1.56 7.63
CA PRO A 105 -24.17 -0.26 7.92
C PRO A 105 -22.64 -0.34 7.82
N TYR A 106 -22.02 0.64 7.17
CA TYR A 106 -20.55 0.75 7.10
C TYR A 106 -20.04 1.35 8.40
N VAL A 107 -19.71 0.49 9.37
CA VAL A 107 -19.13 0.93 10.63
C VAL A 107 -17.61 0.92 10.48
N THR A 108 -17.03 2.11 10.46
CA THR A 108 -15.58 2.31 10.36
C THR A 108 -15.00 2.81 11.65
N TRP A 109 -13.68 2.75 11.79
CA TRP A 109 -12.98 3.46 12.84
C TRP A 109 -13.29 4.96 12.78
N ARG A 110 -13.41 5.55 13.96
CA ARG A 110 -13.40 7.01 14.12
C ARG A 110 -12.01 7.54 13.77
N SER A 111 -11.94 8.81 13.38
CA SER A 111 -10.69 9.49 13.00
C SER A 111 -9.57 9.30 14.02
N TYR A 112 -9.87 9.43 15.33
CA TYR A 112 -8.85 9.24 16.39
C TYR A 112 -8.29 7.82 16.41
N ARG A 113 -9.11 6.79 16.17
CA ARG A 113 -8.64 5.40 16.18
C ARG A 113 -7.76 5.13 14.97
N PHE A 114 -8.17 5.59 13.79
CA PHE A 114 -7.32 5.49 12.60
C PHE A 114 -6.00 6.26 12.76
N TYR A 115 -6.03 7.46 13.34
CA TYR A 115 -4.82 8.21 13.66
C TYR A 115 -3.88 7.41 14.57
N ASN A 116 -4.37 6.80 15.64
CA ASN A 116 -3.55 6.01 16.56
C ASN A 116 -2.95 4.78 15.87
N GLU A 117 -3.77 4.10 15.05
CA GLU A 117 -3.37 2.89 14.34
C GLU A 117 -2.37 3.15 13.22
N THR A 118 -2.31 4.38 12.70
CA THR A 118 -1.46 4.73 11.56
C THR A 118 -0.33 5.67 11.95
N ILE A 119 -0.65 6.87 12.43
CA ILE A 119 0.31 7.94 12.70
C ILE A 119 1.13 7.66 13.95
N ASP A 120 0.48 7.27 15.05
CA ASP A 120 1.20 6.94 16.27
C ASP A 120 2.00 5.65 16.10
N TYR A 121 1.47 4.69 15.33
CA TYR A 121 2.22 3.51 14.94
C TYR A 121 3.49 3.85 14.15
N ARG A 122 3.40 4.74 13.14
CA ARG A 122 4.57 5.22 12.39
C ARG A 122 5.62 5.86 13.31
N ARG A 123 5.18 6.71 14.24
CA ARG A 123 6.07 7.37 15.22
C ARG A 123 6.74 6.35 16.14
N MET A 124 6.01 5.33 16.59
CA MET A 124 6.56 4.27 17.41
C MET A 124 7.59 3.44 16.66
N ILE A 125 7.30 3.00 15.43
CA ILE A 125 8.27 2.28 14.59
C ILE A 125 9.53 3.12 14.39
N SER A 126 9.37 4.40 14.04
CA SER A 126 10.49 5.34 13.90
C SER A 126 11.39 5.38 15.14
N LYS A 127 10.82 5.43 16.34
CA LYS A 127 11.59 5.38 17.60
C LYS A 127 12.32 4.05 17.80
N LEU A 128 11.70 2.93 17.44
CA LEU A 128 12.25 1.58 17.67
C LEU A 128 13.32 1.17 16.64
N THR A 129 13.21 1.66 15.41
CA THR A 129 14.17 1.39 14.34
C THR A 129 15.27 2.45 14.24
N GLY A 130 15.03 3.65 14.77
CA GLY A 130 15.91 4.82 14.59
C GLY A 130 15.72 5.52 13.24
N LEU A 131 14.78 5.05 12.41
CA LEU A 131 14.44 5.71 11.15
C LEU A 131 13.70 7.02 11.39
N ARG A 132 13.85 7.99 10.48
CA ARG A 132 13.03 9.21 10.53
C ARG A 132 11.59 8.85 10.13
N PRO A 133 10.55 9.46 10.73
CA PRO A 133 9.17 9.19 10.30
C PRO A 133 8.95 9.44 8.81
N SER A 134 9.68 10.40 8.23
CA SER A 134 9.62 10.75 6.81
C SER A 134 10.22 9.69 5.87
N SER A 135 11.00 8.72 6.37
CA SER A 135 11.48 7.59 5.56
C SER A 135 10.50 6.42 5.52
N ILE A 136 9.42 6.48 6.31
CA ILE A 136 8.33 5.50 6.31
C ILE A 136 7.18 6.11 5.49
N MET A 137 7.26 5.91 4.18
CA MET A 137 6.51 6.70 3.20
C MET A 137 5.21 6.04 2.74
N GLY A 138 5.15 4.71 2.79
CA GLY A 138 4.03 3.91 2.30
C GLY A 138 3.04 3.51 3.38
N TYR A 139 1.76 3.54 3.02
CA TYR A 139 0.66 3.01 3.82
C TYR A 139 -0.11 1.93 3.06
N ARG A 140 -0.56 0.88 3.75
CA ARG A 140 -1.53 -0.08 3.25
C ARG A 140 -2.47 -0.52 4.36
N SER A 141 -3.75 -0.26 4.20
CA SER A 141 -4.74 -0.63 5.20
C SER A 141 -4.88 -2.15 5.36
N PRO A 142 -5.13 -2.65 6.58
CA PRO A 142 -5.42 -4.07 6.80
C PRO A 142 -6.62 -4.55 5.97
N ASN A 143 -6.46 -5.72 5.34
CA ASN A 143 -7.43 -6.30 4.41
C ASN A 143 -7.81 -5.36 3.25
N TYR A 144 -6.92 -4.42 2.92
CA TYR A 144 -7.11 -3.40 1.90
C TYR A 144 -8.30 -2.47 2.18
N GLU A 145 -8.87 -2.45 3.38
CA GLU A 145 -10.11 -1.73 3.68
C GLU A 145 -9.91 -0.22 3.83
N VAL A 146 -10.67 0.58 3.10
CA VAL A 146 -10.61 2.05 3.20
C VAL A 146 -11.34 2.53 4.45
N ASN A 147 -10.61 3.21 5.35
CA ASN A 147 -11.20 3.77 6.56
C ASN A 147 -12.03 5.04 6.29
N ASN A 148 -13.36 4.95 6.36
CA ASN A 148 -14.24 6.13 6.29
C ASN A 148 -13.91 7.05 5.10
N LYS A 149 -13.84 6.47 3.89
CA LYS A 149 -13.54 7.11 2.61
C LYS A 149 -12.54 8.26 2.76
N GLN A 150 -13.01 9.51 2.74
CA GLN A 150 -12.17 10.71 2.73
C GLN A 150 -11.23 10.84 3.94
N ILE A 151 -11.64 10.39 5.14
CA ILE A 151 -10.82 10.51 6.36
C ILE A 151 -9.52 9.70 6.24
N HIS A 152 -9.56 8.56 5.54
CA HIS A 152 -8.40 7.73 5.27
C HIS A 152 -7.27 8.56 4.64
N TRP A 153 -7.55 9.11 3.46
CA TRP A 153 -6.56 9.83 2.66
C TRP A 153 -6.25 11.21 3.23
N HIS A 154 -7.23 11.86 3.88
CA HIS A 154 -7.00 13.11 4.60
C HIS A 154 -5.90 12.95 5.66
N ILE A 155 -6.02 11.94 6.53
CA ILE A 155 -5.03 11.70 7.60
C ILE A 155 -3.66 11.34 7.01
N LEU A 156 -3.61 10.48 5.99
CA LEU A 156 -2.33 10.13 5.35
C LEU A 156 -1.64 11.36 4.73
N ARG A 157 -2.40 12.21 4.04
CA ARG A 157 -1.90 13.44 3.42
C ARG A 157 -1.41 14.45 4.45
N GLU A 158 -2.22 14.76 5.47
CA GLU A 158 -1.85 15.69 6.55
C GLU A 158 -0.57 15.26 7.27
N HIS A 159 -0.31 13.95 7.31
CA HIS A 159 0.88 13.38 7.92
C HIS A 159 1.97 12.98 6.92
N GLN A 160 1.94 13.53 5.70
CA GLN A 160 3.05 13.43 4.75
C GLN A 160 3.44 11.98 4.41
N PHE A 161 2.46 11.07 4.30
CA PHE A 161 2.68 9.84 3.56
C PHE A 161 2.86 10.18 2.08
N LEU A 162 3.76 9.46 1.41
CA LEU A 162 3.96 9.63 -0.02
C LEU A 162 2.86 8.93 -0.80
N TYR A 163 2.52 7.70 -0.39
CA TYR A 163 1.55 6.91 -1.12
C TYR A 163 0.70 6.00 -0.21
N ASP A 164 -0.49 5.70 -0.73
CA ASP A 164 -1.41 4.69 -0.24
C ASP A 164 -1.51 3.53 -1.24
N SER A 165 -1.38 2.29 -0.75
CA SER A 165 -1.50 1.04 -1.52
C SER A 165 -2.63 0.17 -0.97
N THR A 166 -3.77 0.82 -0.70
CA THR A 166 -4.99 0.20 -0.17
C THR A 166 -6.05 -0.01 -1.25
N LEU A 167 -6.21 0.96 -2.15
CA LEU A 167 -7.35 1.04 -3.05
C LEU A 167 -7.35 -0.08 -4.10
N ILE A 168 -8.37 -0.94 -4.05
CA ILE A 168 -8.59 -1.97 -5.06
C ILE A 168 -9.38 -1.39 -6.24
N THR A 169 -8.77 -1.39 -7.41
CA THR A 169 -9.45 -1.14 -8.69
C THR A 169 -10.18 -2.40 -9.13
N ARG A 170 -11.29 -2.27 -9.87
CA ARG A 170 -12.14 -3.43 -10.21
C ARG A 170 -11.35 -4.65 -10.72
N GLU A 171 -11.75 -5.82 -10.22
CA GLU A 171 -11.10 -7.11 -10.47
C GLU A 171 -10.91 -7.40 -11.96
N TRP A 172 -9.66 -7.44 -12.38
CA TRP A 172 -9.25 -7.89 -13.72
C TRP A 172 -9.65 -9.34 -14.03
N ASP A 173 -9.85 -10.17 -13.01
CA ASP A 173 -10.07 -11.61 -13.22
C ASP A 173 -11.46 -11.98 -13.76
N SER A 174 -12.37 -11.00 -13.89
CA SER A 174 -13.58 -11.22 -14.67
C SER A 174 -13.24 -11.39 -16.16
N PRO A 175 -13.69 -12.48 -16.81
CA PRO A 175 -13.50 -12.70 -18.25
C PRO A 175 -13.98 -11.53 -19.13
N TYR A 176 -14.93 -10.75 -18.64
CA TYR A 176 -15.45 -9.54 -19.28
C TYR A 176 -14.38 -8.45 -19.44
N TYR A 177 -13.53 -8.25 -18.43
CA TYR A 177 -12.55 -7.16 -18.41
C TYR A 177 -11.27 -7.49 -19.18
N LYS A 178 -10.91 -8.77 -19.30
CA LYS A 178 -9.76 -9.23 -20.10
C LYS A 178 -9.86 -8.87 -21.59
N GLN A 179 -11.08 -8.66 -22.08
CA GLN A 179 -11.36 -8.36 -23.49
C GLN A 179 -11.52 -6.85 -23.76
N GLN A 180 -11.50 -5.99 -22.73
CA GLN A 180 -11.69 -4.56 -22.92
C GLN A 180 -10.40 -3.83 -23.30
N GLN A 181 -10.52 -2.90 -24.25
CA GLN A 181 -9.50 -1.89 -24.55
C GLN A 181 -10.09 -0.48 -24.39
N PRO A 182 -9.40 0.45 -23.70
CA PRO A 182 -8.11 0.27 -23.03
C PRO A 182 -8.21 -0.64 -21.80
N SER A 183 -7.06 -1.19 -21.36
CA SER A 183 -6.97 -1.99 -20.13
C SER A 183 -7.67 -1.27 -18.97
N PRO A 184 -8.45 -1.99 -18.14
CA PRO A 184 -9.07 -1.42 -16.95
C PRO A 184 -8.04 -1.15 -15.84
N LEU A 185 -6.82 -1.67 -15.96
CA LEU A 185 -5.76 -1.48 -14.98
C LEU A 185 -5.36 -0.01 -14.89
N THR A 186 -5.12 0.42 -13.67
CA THR A 186 -4.89 1.82 -13.33
C THR A 186 -3.43 1.99 -12.90
N TRP A 187 -2.70 2.86 -13.60
CA TRP A 187 -1.34 3.24 -13.21
C TRP A 187 -1.35 4.00 -11.88
N PRO A 188 -0.25 3.93 -11.11
CA PRO A 188 -0.05 4.84 -9.98
C PRO A 188 -0.23 6.29 -10.41
N HIS A 189 -0.91 7.07 -9.56
CA HIS A 189 -1.21 8.48 -9.84
C HIS A 189 -1.41 9.24 -8.54
N THR A 190 -1.31 10.56 -8.60
CA THR A 190 -1.66 11.43 -7.50
C THR A 190 -3.17 11.52 -7.34
N MET A 191 -3.63 11.67 -6.10
CA MET A 191 -5.01 11.96 -5.74
C MET A 191 -5.32 13.46 -5.86
N ASP A 192 -4.62 14.20 -6.75
CA ASP A 192 -4.84 15.64 -6.96
C ASP A 192 -6.24 15.94 -7.54
N PHE A 193 -6.87 14.95 -8.14
CA PHE A 193 -8.22 15.03 -8.73
C PHE A 193 -9.07 13.90 -8.19
N GLU A 194 -10.40 14.00 -8.32
CA GLU A 194 -11.32 12.92 -7.98
C GLU A 194 -11.09 11.66 -8.84
N ALA A 195 -11.34 10.49 -8.25
CA ALA A 195 -11.19 9.21 -8.92
C ALA A 195 -12.15 9.11 -10.11
N ASN A 196 -11.62 8.76 -11.29
CA ASN A 196 -12.39 8.59 -12.53
C ASN A 196 -12.46 7.12 -12.98
N TYR A 197 -12.25 6.20 -12.04
CA TYR A 197 -12.26 4.76 -12.25
C TYR A 197 -13.09 4.10 -11.16
N ASP A 198 -13.37 2.81 -11.36
CA ASP A 198 -14.17 2.05 -10.42
C ASP A 198 -13.32 1.41 -9.34
N CYS A 199 -13.70 1.61 -8.08
CA CYS A 199 -13.10 0.96 -6.92
C CYS A 199 -14.11 0.02 -6.26
N SER A 200 -13.68 -1.15 -5.81
CA SER A 200 -14.55 -2.13 -5.14
C SER A 200 -15.06 -1.60 -3.79
N GLN A 201 -14.23 -0.85 -3.08
CA GLN A 201 -14.46 -0.41 -1.69
C GLN A 201 -15.08 1.00 -1.58
N GLY A 202 -15.31 1.66 -2.72
CA GLY A 202 -15.67 3.07 -2.78
C GLY A 202 -14.43 3.96 -2.87
N CYS A 203 -14.38 4.78 -3.93
CA CYS A 203 -13.24 5.65 -4.21
C CYS A 203 -13.25 6.93 -3.35
N TYR A 204 -12.12 7.63 -3.36
CA TYR A 204 -12.07 9.03 -2.96
C TYR A 204 -12.91 9.89 -3.90
N THR A 205 -13.54 10.93 -3.35
CA THR A 205 -14.43 11.85 -4.08
C THR A 205 -13.98 13.30 -3.89
N GLN A 206 -12.80 13.50 -3.28
CA GLN A 206 -12.18 14.78 -2.98
C GLN A 206 -10.72 14.72 -3.44
N SER A 207 -10.10 15.89 -3.55
CA SER A 207 -8.69 16.03 -3.88
C SER A 207 -7.82 15.93 -2.63
N PHE A 208 -6.75 15.14 -2.70
CA PHE A 208 -5.69 15.02 -1.70
C PHE A 208 -4.33 15.34 -2.37
N PRO A 209 -4.01 16.64 -2.56
CA PRO A 209 -2.88 17.01 -3.39
C PRO A 209 -1.54 16.45 -2.89
N GLY A 210 -0.78 15.85 -3.81
CA GLY A 210 0.54 15.27 -3.58
C GLY A 210 0.55 13.85 -3.00
N LEU A 211 -0.59 13.33 -2.52
CA LEU A 211 -0.68 11.94 -2.07
C LEU A 211 -0.84 11.02 -3.29
N TRP A 212 0.00 10.01 -3.40
CA TRP A 212 -0.10 9.00 -4.45
C TRP A 212 -1.01 7.85 -4.05
N THR A 213 -1.68 7.26 -5.03
CA THR A 213 -2.21 5.90 -4.94
C THR A 213 -1.37 4.97 -5.79
N ILE A 214 -1.06 3.81 -5.24
CA ILE A 214 -0.58 2.64 -5.98
C ILE A 214 -1.72 1.62 -5.94
N PRO A 215 -2.62 1.63 -6.95
CA PRO A 215 -3.79 0.78 -6.92
C PRO A 215 -3.43 -0.71 -6.95
N ILE A 216 -4.28 -1.50 -6.31
CA ILE A 216 -4.24 -2.97 -6.34
C ILE A 216 -5.29 -3.50 -7.33
#